data_AF-A0A1G9LXX5-F1
#
_entry.id   AF-A0A1G9LXX5-F1
#
_cell.length_a   1.000
_cell.length_b   1.000
_cell.length_c   1.000
_cell.angle_alpha   90.00
_cell.angle_beta   90.00
_cell.angle_gamma   90.00
#
_symmetry.space_group_name_H-M   'P 1'
#
loop_
_entity.id
_entity.type
_entity.pdbx_description
1 polymer ?
#
loop_
_entity_poly.entity_id
_entity_poly.type
_entity_poly.pdbx_seq_one_letter_code
_entity_poly.pdbx_strand_id
1 'polypeptide(L)'
;MKRIKGINVLKSELLDFAEEVIYSLTCELQRITRMVAMTELKFNPFSDEISMYMDAIRLDENTEIIIDTSFADTSEKFLRSCISDLEIDFFGLIDLLELLKAVEGKNGALPSILKPVSGEYITHEEQDRDAWVCLCGNMPCYNGFYSCDEDGDLIEPGDEWEYLYRCEACGRVIDDRDHKVIGINLNPNNEEA
;
A
#
# COMPACT_ATOMS: atom_id res chain seq x y z
N MET A 1 11.02 30.36 -4.71
CA MET A 1 11.51 29.17 -5.45
C MET A 1 11.76 28.05 -4.46
N LYS A 2 10.89 27.03 -4.41
CA LYS A 2 11.20 25.79 -3.66
C LYS A 2 12.45 25.18 -4.31
N ARG A 3 13.50 24.92 -3.53
CA ARG A 3 14.66 24.17 -4.03
C ARG A 3 14.14 22.86 -4.60
N ILE A 4 14.46 22.58 -5.85
CA ILE A 4 14.29 21.25 -6.42
C ILE A 4 15.13 20.33 -5.50
N LYS A 5 14.45 19.48 -4.74
CA LYS A 5 15.07 18.39 -3.98
C LYS A 5 16.00 17.65 -4.96
N GLY A 6 17.27 17.50 -4.61
CA GLY A 6 18.28 16.97 -5.55
C GLY A 6 17.87 15.61 -6.12
N ILE A 7 18.42 15.22 -7.27
CA ILE A 7 18.05 13.99 -8.00
C ILE A 7 18.03 12.73 -7.11
N ASN A 8 18.88 12.66 -6.08
CA ASN A 8 18.91 11.54 -5.13
C ASN A 8 17.67 11.48 -4.23
N VAL A 9 17.12 12.64 -3.83
CA VAL A 9 15.90 12.71 -3.03
C VAL A 9 14.70 12.26 -3.87
N LEU A 10 14.62 12.71 -5.13
CA LEU A 10 13.57 12.25 -6.04
C LEU A 10 13.65 10.74 -6.29
N LYS A 11 14.87 10.20 -6.47
CA LYS A 11 15.07 8.76 -6.60
C LYS A 11 14.61 7.99 -5.35
N SER A 12 14.92 8.50 -4.16
CA SER A 12 14.45 7.90 -2.91
C SER A 12 12.93 7.90 -2.83
N GLU A 13 12.29 9.05 -3.09
CA GLU A 13 10.82 9.17 -3.04
C GLU A 13 10.14 8.24 -4.06
N LEU A 14 10.72 8.04 -5.24
CA LEU A 14 10.21 7.09 -6.24
C LEU A 14 10.39 5.62 -5.82
N LEU A 15 11.49 5.28 -5.13
CA LEU A 15 11.69 3.94 -4.59
C LEU A 15 10.72 3.65 -3.45
N ASP A 16 10.54 4.59 -2.54
CA ASP A 16 9.58 4.49 -1.44
C ASP A 16 8.15 4.30 -1.98
N PHE A 17 7.79 5.06 -3.02
CA PHE A 17 6.53 4.89 -3.74
C PHE A 17 6.40 3.49 -4.36
N ALA A 18 7.44 2.99 -5.03
CA ALA A 18 7.42 1.65 -5.62
C ALA A 18 7.16 0.57 -4.57
N GLU A 19 7.84 0.64 -3.43
CA GLU A 19 7.66 -0.29 -2.32
C GLU A 19 6.23 -0.24 -1.75
N GLU A 20 5.62 0.94 -1.67
CA GLU A 20 4.23 1.11 -1.23
C GLU A 20 3.22 0.49 -2.18
N VAL A 21 3.43 0.64 -3.49
CA VAL A 21 2.58 -0.03 -4.48
C VAL A 21 2.78 -1.54 -4.45
N ILE A 22 4.02 -2.03 -4.35
CA ILE A 22 4.31 -3.48 -4.22
C ILE A 22 3.66 -4.07 -2.98
N TYR A 23 3.71 -3.36 -1.85
CA TYR A 23 3.03 -3.78 -0.63
C TYR A 23 1.51 -3.89 -0.86
N SER A 24 0.91 -2.86 -1.43
CA SER A 24 -0.54 -2.86 -1.75
C SER A 24 -0.93 -4.00 -2.69
N LEU A 25 -0.12 -4.26 -3.73
CA LEU A 25 -0.30 -5.39 -4.63
C LEU A 25 -0.23 -6.74 -3.90
N THR A 26 0.67 -6.85 -2.92
CA THR A 26 0.81 -8.06 -2.09
C THR A 26 -0.45 -8.28 -1.27
N CYS A 27 -1.00 -7.24 -0.64
CA CYS A 27 -2.27 -7.30 0.09
C CYS A 27 -3.42 -7.74 -0.83
N GLU A 28 -3.52 -7.18 -2.04
CA GLU A 28 -4.58 -7.59 -2.99
C GLU A 28 -4.46 -9.06 -3.40
N LEU A 29 -3.25 -9.55 -3.68
CA LEU A 29 -3.05 -10.96 -4.02
C LEU A 29 -3.30 -11.89 -2.83
N GLN A 30 -2.99 -11.45 -1.60
CA GLN A 30 -3.35 -12.16 -0.38
C GLN A 30 -4.88 -12.21 -0.20
N ARG A 31 -5.62 -11.13 -0.46
CA ARG A 31 -7.09 -11.09 -0.46
C ARG A 31 -7.68 -12.08 -1.48
N ILE A 32 -7.07 -12.16 -2.66
CA ILE A 32 -7.52 -13.04 -3.74
C ILE A 32 -7.24 -14.52 -3.41
N THR A 33 -6.17 -14.84 -2.68
CA THR A 33 -5.77 -16.20 -2.21
C THR A 33 -5.54 -17.24 -3.30
N ARG A 34 -5.52 -16.83 -4.57
CA ARG A 34 -5.29 -17.70 -5.73
C ARG A 34 -4.45 -16.98 -6.77
N MET A 35 -3.95 -17.76 -7.72
CA MET A 35 -3.38 -17.24 -8.95
C MET A 35 -4.45 -16.47 -9.75
N VAL A 36 -4.06 -15.32 -10.30
CA VAL A 36 -4.87 -14.48 -11.18
C VAL A 36 -4.31 -14.60 -12.58
N ALA A 37 -5.07 -15.20 -13.50
CA ALA A 37 -4.64 -15.26 -14.89
C ALA A 37 -4.65 -13.86 -15.52
N MET A 38 -3.68 -13.56 -16.38
CA MET A 38 -3.61 -12.26 -17.05
C MET A 38 -4.86 -11.96 -17.90
N THR A 39 -5.55 -13.00 -18.36
CA THR A 39 -6.83 -12.89 -19.08
C THR A 39 -8.00 -12.44 -18.20
N GLU A 40 -7.88 -12.50 -16.87
CA GLU A 40 -8.89 -11.98 -15.95
C GLU A 40 -8.79 -10.45 -15.80
N LEU A 41 -7.62 -9.88 -16.11
CA LEU A 41 -7.40 -8.44 -16.08
C LEU A 41 -7.98 -7.80 -17.34
N LYS A 42 -8.57 -6.61 -17.19
CA LYS A 42 -9.14 -5.85 -18.31
C LYS A 42 -8.10 -5.52 -19.39
N PHE A 43 -6.86 -5.31 -18.99
CA PHE A 43 -5.70 -5.17 -19.87
C PHE A 43 -4.44 -5.63 -19.12
N ASN A 44 -3.36 -5.86 -19.88
CA ASN A 44 -2.06 -6.19 -19.31
C ASN A 44 -1.21 -4.91 -19.20
N PRO A 45 -0.82 -4.47 -17.99
CA PRO A 45 -0.08 -3.22 -17.78
C PRO A 45 1.44 -3.32 -18.04
N PHE A 46 1.94 -4.49 -18.43
CA PHE A 46 3.34 -4.70 -18.76
C PHE A 46 3.63 -4.31 -20.22
N SER A 47 4.92 -4.16 -20.54
CA SER A 47 5.37 -3.79 -21.88
C SER A 47 4.87 -4.77 -22.95
N ASP A 48 4.57 -4.25 -24.14
CA ASP A 48 4.08 -5.04 -25.28
C ASP A 48 5.02 -6.20 -25.65
N GLU A 49 6.32 -6.06 -25.38
CA GLU A 49 7.33 -7.06 -25.67
C GLU A 49 7.14 -8.35 -24.86
N ILE A 50 6.63 -8.25 -23.64
CA ILE A 50 6.50 -9.39 -22.74
C ILE A 50 5.05 -9.75 -22.42
N SER A 51 4.11 -8.82 -22.60
CA SER A 51 2.72 -8.96 -22.16
C SER A 51 2.04 -10.20 -22.75
N MET A 52 2.43 -10.60 -23.95
CA MET A 52 1.93 -11.79 -24.63
C MET A 52 2.43 -13.12 -24.05
N TYR A 53 3.49 -13.09 -23.24
CA TYR A 53 4.08 -14.27 -22.61
C TYR A 53 3.74 -14.38 -21.13
N MET A 54 3.01 -13.42 -20.58
CA MET A 54 2.58 -13.44 -19.18
C MET A 54 1.29 -14.21 -19.03
N ASP A 55 1.32 -15.26 -18.23
CA ASP A 55 0.19 -16.17 -18.07
C ASP A 55 -0.63 -15.81 -16.84
N ALA A 56 0.03 -15.58 -15.71
CA ALA A 56 -0.64 -15.30 -14.44
C ALA A 56 0.23 -14.55 -13.44
N ILE A 57 -0.40 -13.93 -12.44
CA ILE A 57 0.24 -13.29 -11.29
C ILE A 57 -0.21 -13.96 -10.00
N ARG A 58 0.73 -14.16 -9.08
CA ARG A 58 0.49 -14.83 -7.78
C ARG A 58 1.54 -14.42 -6.74
N LEU A 59 1.33 -14.88 -5.52
CA LEU A 59 2.35 -14.87 -4.46
C LEU A 59 3.08 -16.21 -4.41
N ASP A 60 4.37 -16.14 -4.07
CA ASP A 60 5.20 -17.29 -3.73
C ASP A 60 5.04 -17.68 -2.24
N GLU A 61 5.83 -18.66 -1.79
CA GLU A 61 5.85 -19.10 -0.40
C GLU A 61 6.41 -18.05 0.58
N ASN A 62 7.17 -17.08 0.08
CA ASN A 62 7.77 -15.97 0.81
C ASN A 62 6.98 -14.66 0.69
N THR A 63 5.76 -14.72 0.15
CA THR A 63 4.89 -13.55 -0.12
C THR A 63 5.47 -12.55 -1.13
N GLU A 64 6.39 -12.98 -2.00
CA GLU A 64 6.86 -12.20 -3.13
C GLU A 64 5.92 -12.36 -4.34
N ILE A 65 5.74 -11.28 -5.09
CA ILE A 65 4.91 -11.26 -6.29
C ILE A 65 5.68 -11.87 -7.46
N ILE A 66 5.12 -12.93 -8.03
CA ILE A 66 5.65 -13.61 -9.20
C ILE A 66 4.66 -13.53 -10.36
N ILE A 67 5.21 -13.39 -11.56
CA ILE A 67 4.54 -13.50 -12.83
C ILE A 67 4.95 -14.82 -13.45
N ASP A 68 3.99 -15.72 -13.64
CA ASP A 68 4.19 -16.94 -14.41
C ASP A 68 4.25 -16.59 -15.90
N THR A 69 5.21 -17.17 -16.61
CA THR A 69 5.47 -16.85 -18.01
C THR A 69 5.59 -18.09 -18.88
N SER A 70 5.17 -17.97 -20.13
CA SER A 70 5.28 -19.01 -21.15
C SER A 70 6.58 -18.96 -21.97
N PHE A 71 7.63 -18.30 -21.47
CA PHE A 71 8.94 -18.34 -22.13
C PHE A 71 9.54 -19.75 -22.08
N ALA A 72 10.27 -20.12 -23.13
CA ALA A 72 10.91 -21.43 -23.23
C ALA A 72 11.95 -21.67 -22.10
N ASP A 73 12.65 -20.61 -21.69
CA ASP A 73 13.78 -20.69 -20.76
C ASP A 73 13.48 -20.04 -19.39
N THR A 74 12.29 -19.47 -19.19
CA THR A 74 11.93 -18.77 -17.95
C THR A 74 10.44 -19.00 -17.69
N SER A 75 10.12 -19.82 -16.69
CA SER A 75 8.73 -20.13 -16.34
C SER A 75 8.12 -19.12 -15.38
N GLU A 76 8.95 -18.35 -14.68
CA GLU A 76 8.51 -17.39 -13.67
C GLU A 76 9.47 -16.20 -13.56
N LYS A 77 8.93 -15.04 -13.21
CA LYS A 77 9.69 -13.81 -13.01
C LYS A 77 9.15 -13.01 -11.83
N PHE A 78 10.02 -12.50 -10.98
CA PHE A 78 9.61 -11.62 -9.88
C PHE A 78 9.18 -10.25 -10.41
N LEU A 79 8.13 -9.65 -9.83
CA LEU A 79 7.68 -8.31 -10.21
C LEU A 79 8.81 -7.27 -10.05
N ARG A 80 9.65 -7.40 -9.02
CA ARG A 80 10.82 -6.53 -8.79
C ARG A 80 11.81 -6.58 -9.95
N SER A 81 11.96 -7.73 -10.60
CA SER A 81 12.77 -7.87 -11.80
C SER A 81 12.10 -7.15 -12.98
N CYS A 82 10.79 -7.29 -13.17
CA CYS A 82 10.07 -6.54 -14.20
C CYS A 82 10.22 -5.01 -14.04
N ILE A 83 10.15 -4.50 -12.81
CA ILE A 83 10.40 -3.07 -12.55
C ILE A 83 11.83 -2.68 -12.93
N SER A 84 12.82 -3.49 -12.53
CA SER A 84 14.24 -3.23 -12.80
C SER A 84 14.57 -3.29 -14.29
N ASP A 85 13.89 -4.17 -15.02
CA ASP A 85 14.06 -4.39 -16.46
C ASP A 85 13.21 -3.42 -17.32
N LEU A 86 12.49 -2.48 -16.69
CA LEU A 86 11.58 -1.51 -17.34
C LEU A 86 10.46 -2.18 -18.14
N GLU A 87 10.07 -3.36 -17.71
CA GLU A 87 8.98 -4.15 -18.26
C GLU A 87 7.61 -3.72 -17.72
N ILE A 88 7.61 -3.01 -16.59
CA ILE A 88 6.46 -2.31 -16.03
C ILE A 88 6.97 -1.01 -15.41
N ASP A 89 6.28 0.08 -15.69
CA ASP A 89 6.62 1.39 -15.11
C ASP A 89 5.73 1.70 -13.89
N PHE A 90 5.92 2.88 -13.29
CA PHE A 90 5.15 3.28 -12.12
C PHE A 90 3.65 3.42 -12.38
N PHE A 91 3.23 3.79 -13.60
CA PHE A 91 1.82 3.85 -13.96
C PHE A 91 1.26 2.44 -14.15
N GLY A 92 2.02 1.55 -14.79
CA GLY A 92 1.66 0.14 -14.91
C GLY A 92 1.50 -0.55 -13.56
N LEU A 93 2.31 -0.21 -12.55
CA LEU A 93 2.13 -0.73 -11.18
C LEU A 93 0.83 -0.26 -10.53
N ILE A 94 0.46 1.01 -10.71
CA ILE A 94 -0.82 1.54 -10.22
C ILE A 94 -1.98 0.87 -10.95
N ASP A 95 -1.89 0.76 -12.28
CA ASP A 95 -2.90 0.09 -13.10
C ASP A 95 -3.07 -1.36 -12.68
N LEU A 96 -1.98 -2.09 -12.43
CA LEU A 96 -2.01 -3.45 -11.93
C LEU A 96 -2.73 -3.54 -10.58
N LEU A 97 -2.50 -2.59 -9.68
CA LEU A 97 -3.17 -2.54 -8.38
C LEU A 97 -4.68 -2.36 -8.56
N GLU A 98 -5.10 -1.39 -9.37
CA GLU A 98 -6.52 -1.15 -9.66
C GLU A 98 -7.19 -2.34 -10.36
N LEU A 99 -6.47 -3.02 -11.26
CA LEU A 99 -6.94 -4.23 -11.92
C LEU A 99 -7.14 -5.38 -10.92
N LEU A 100 -6.23 -5.57 -9.97
CA LEU A 100 -6.34 -6.61 -8.94
C LEU A 100 -7.44 -6.33 -7.92
N LYS A 101 -7.65 -5.05 -7.54
CA LYS A 101 -8.80 -4.65 -6.72
C LYS A 101 -10.14 -5.08 -7.33
N ALA A 102 -10.25 -5.05 -8.66
CA ALA A 102 -11.45 -5.47 -9.38
C ALA A 102 -11.64 -6.99 -9.46
N VAL A 103 -10.66 -7.81 -9.07
CA VAL A 103 -10.77 -9.27 -9.06
C VAL A 103 -11.49 -9.76 -7.79
N GLU A 104 -12.49 -10.63 -7.98
CA GLU A 104 -13.21 -11.27 -6.87
C GLU A 104 -12.27 -12.09 -5.96
N GLY A 105 -12.28 -11.79 -4.66
CA GLY A 105 -11.54 -12.52 -3.62
C GLY A 105 -12.44 -13.43 -2.77
N LYS A 106 -11.85 -14.24 -1.89
CA LYS A 106 -12.63 -15.01 -0.90
C LYS A 106 -13.09 -14.08 0.23
N ASN A 107 -14.38 -13.78 0.30
CA ASN A 107 -15.12 -13.16 1.42
C ASN A 107 -14.30 -12.33 2.43
N GLY A 108 -14.30 -11.00 2.22
CA GLY A 108 -14.45 -9.97 3.27
C GLY A 108 -13.31 -9.70 4.25
N ALA A 109 -12.36 -10.61 4.47
CA ALA A 109 -11.20 -10.33 5.32
C ALA A 109 -10.06 -9.83 4.44
N LEU A 110 -9.97 -8.51 4.30
CA LEU A 110 -8.78 -7.85 3.77
C LEU A 110 -7.60 -8.26 4.67
N PRO A 111 -6.48 -8.76 4.12
CA PRO A 111 -5.26 -8.87 4.91
C PRO A 111 -4.88 -7.48 5.39
N SER A 112 -4.44 -7.36 6.65
CA SER A 112 -4.23 -6.04 7.28
C SER A 112 -3.47 -5.10 6.35
N ILE A 113 -4.16 -4.04 5.93
CA ILE A 113 -3.66 -3.05 4.96
C ILE A 113 -2.56 -2.18 5.60
N LEU A 114 -2.36 -2.33 6.91
CA LEU A 114 -1.35 -1.61 7.65
C LEU A 114 0.05 -2.04 7.25
N LYS A 115 0.72 -1.21 6.45
CA LYS A 115 2.16 -1.30 6.25
C LYS A 115 2.82 -1.22 7.63
N PRO A 116 3.60 -2.25 8.05
CA PRO A 116 4.17 -2.29 9.37
C PRO A 116 5.21 -1.17 9.52
N VAL A 117 5.17 -0.50 10.67
CA VAL A 117 6.19 0.47 11.08
C VAL A 117 6.88 -0.03 12.34
N SER A 118 8.17 0.30 12.50
CA SER A 118 8.95 -0.16 13.65
C SER A 118 9.43 1.03 14.48
N GLY A 119 8.94 1.10 15.72
CA GLY A 119 9.44 2.03 16.74
C GLY A 119 9.05 3.51 16.55
N GLU A 120 7.99 3.79 15.80
CA GLU A 120 7.48 5.16 15.61
C GLU A 120 6.46 5.53 16.69
N TYR A 121 6.53 6.78 17.18
CA TYR A 121 5.59 7.37 18.13
C TYR A 121 5.25 8.78 17.67
N ILE A 122 4.00 9.21 17.84
CA ILE A 122 3.64 10.62 17.63
C ILE A 122 4.13 11.47 18.80
N THR A 123 4.26 12.77 18.57
CA THR A 123 4.68 13.75 19.58
C THR A 123 3.56 14.74 19.87
N HIS A 124 3.81 15.69 20.78
CA HIS A 124 2.91 16.81 21.07
C HIS A 124 3.61 18.13 20.76
N GLU A 125 2.84 19.19 20.54
CA GLU A 125 3.41 20.54 20.50
C GLU A 125 4.10 20.87 21.84
N GLU A 126 5.22 21.62 21.78
CA GLU A 126 6.03 21.91 22.98
C GLU A 126 5.24 22.60 24.11
N GLN A 127 4.20 23.35 23.75
CA GLN A 127 3.41 24.17 24.67
C GLN A 127 1.99 23.63 24.91
N ASP A 128 1.58 22.60 24.18
CA ASP A 128 0.25 22.02 24.26
C ASP A 128 0.35 20.49 24.20
N ARG A 129 0.15 19.86 25.36
CA ARG A 129 0.21 18.40 25.51
C ARG A 129 -1.03 17.69 24.99
N ASP A 130 -2.05 18.42 24.57
CA ASP A 130 -3.24 17.85 23.94
C ASP A 130 -3.19 18.01 22.41
N ALA A 131 -2.23 18.79 21.90
CA ALA A 131 -2.04 19.01 20.47
C ALA A 131 -1.06 17.98 19.87
N TRP A 132 -1.61 16.91 19.31
CA TRP A 132 -0.82 15.87 18.64
C TRP A 132 -0.05 16.41 17.43
N VAL A 133 1.12 15.82 17.20
CA VAL A 133 1.96 16.08 16.03
C VAL A 133 2.41 14.74 15.45
N CYS A 134 1.89 14.41 14.27
CA CYS A 134 2.31 13.22 13.52
C CYS A 134 3.74 13.40 12.98
N LEU A 135 4.44 12.30 12.67
CA LEU A 135 5.76 12.33 12.05
C LEU A 135 5.77 13.01 10.67
N CYS A 136 4.63 13.03 9.97
CA CYS A 136 4.49 13.78 8.71
C CYS A 136 4.31 15.30 8.92
N GLY A 137 4.20 15.76 10.17
CA GLY A 137 3.95 17.16 10.55
C GLY A 137 2.47 17.54 10.63
N ASN A 138 1.54 16.59 10.48
CA ASN A 138 0.11 16.85 10.65
C ASN A 138 -0.26 17.12 12.11
N MET A 139 -1.26 17.98 12.31
CA MET A 139 -1.80 18.40 13.61
C MET A 139 -3.34 18.33 13.58
N PRO A 140 -4.03 18.25 14.74
CA PRO A 140 -5.50 18.24 14.80
C PRO A 140 -6.14 19.44 14.09
N CYS A 141 -5.50 20.61 14.16
CA CYS A 141 -5.98 21.84 13.54
C CYS A 141 -5.71 21.94 12.02
N TYR A 142 -4.96 21.00 11.45
CA TYR A 142 -4.68 20.93 10.02
C TYR A 142 -5.62 19.94 9.32
N ASN A 143 -5.16 18.71 9.05
CA ASN A 143 -5.98 17.70 8.40
C ASN A 143 -6.73 16.82 9.41
N GLY A 144 -6.39 16.90 10.69
CA GLY A 144 -7.07 16.12 11.73
C GLY A 144 -6.55 14.70 11.90
N PHE A 145 -7.11 14.04 12.90
CA PHE A 145 -6.94 12.62 13.21
C PHE A 145 -8.34 12.05 13.45
N TYR A 146 -8.64 10.90 12.87
CA TYR A 146 -9.99 10.33 12.86
C TYR A 146 -9.97 8.93 13.44
N SER A 147 -11.02 8.56 14.18
CA SER A 147 -11.18 7.22 14.73
C SER A 147 -11.19 6.18 13.61
N CYS A 148 -10.47 5.09 13.83
CA CYS A 148 -10.37 4.00 12.88
C CYS A 148 -10.40 2.64 13.56
N ASP A 149 -10.58 1.59 12.78
CA ASP A 149 -10.41 0.20 13.23
C ASP A 149 -8.93 -0.24 13.19
N GLU A 150 -8.69 -1.54 13.41
CA GLU A 150 -7.35 -2.15 13.42
C GLU A 150 -6.66 -2.17 12.05
N ASP A 151 -7.42 -1.96 10.97
CA ASP A 151 -6.90 -1.85 9.60
C ASP A 151 -6.71 -0.39 9.16
N GLY A 152 -7.11 0.55 10.02
CA GLY A 152 -7.03 1.98 9.78
C GLY A 152 -8.16 2.51 8.91
N ASP A 153 -9.25 1.78 8.75
CA ASP A 153 -10.43 2.29 8.05
C ASP A 153 -11.26 3.15 9.00
N LEU A 154 -11.84 4.24 8.49
CA LEU A 154 -12.55 5.21 9.33
C LEU A 154 -13.82 4.59 9.89
N ILE A 155 -14.00 4.71 11.21
CA ILE A 155 -15.21 4.26 11.89
C ILE A 155 -15.75 5.34 12.81
N GLU A 156 -17.06 5.31 13.03
CA GLU A 156 -17.68 6.07 14.11
C GLU A 156 -17.30 5.44 15.45
N PRO A 157 -16.77 6.20 16.42
CA PRO A 157 -16.31 5.64 17.68
C PRO A 157 -17.50 5.18 18.52
N GLY A 158 -17.54 3.87 18.81
CA GLY A 158 -18.53 3.22 19.67
C GLY A 158 -17.87 2.31 20.70
N ASP A 159 -18.65 1.40 21.31
CA ASP A 159 -18.13 0.47 22.33
C ASP A 159 -17.06 -0.50 21.80
N GLU A 160 -17.01 -0.70 20.49
CA GLU A 160 -16.07 -1.59 19.79
C GLU A 160 -14.78 -0.88 19.33
N TRP A 161 -14.69 0.45 19.50
CA TRP A 161 -13.53 1.22 19.07
C TRP A 161 -12.36 1.09 20.06
N GLU A 162 -11.20 0.65 19.57
CA GLU A 162 -10.02 0.33 20.40
C GLU A 162 -9.03 1.50 20.60
N TYR A 163 -9.53 2.74 20.68
CA TYR A 163 -8.69 3.94 20.86
C TYR A 163 -7.66 4.16 19.73
N LEU A 164 -7.98 3.69 18.52
CA LEU A 164 -7.14 3.84 17.34
C LEU A 164 -7.52 5.09 16.54
N TYR A 165 -6.52 5.87 16.17
CA TYR A 165 -6.68 7.04 15.32
C TYR A 165 -5.82 6.95 14.07
N ARG A 166 -6.37 7.36 12.94
CA ARG A 166 -5.63 7.54 11.69
C ARG A 166 -5.29 9.01 11.47
N CYS A 167 -4.03 9.27 11.13
CA CYS A 167 -3.60 10.56 10.62
C CYS A 167 -4.10 10.74 9.18
N GLU A 168 -4.98 11.71 8.95
CA GLU A 168 -5.58 11.95 7.63
C GLU A 168 -4.55 12.31 6.55
N ALA A 169 -3.49 13.00 6.93
CA ALA A 169 -2.47 13.44 5.98
C ALA A 169 -1.57 12.32 5.43
N CYS A 170 -1.40 11.21 6.16
CA CYS A 170 -0.40 10.19 5.79
C CYS A 170 -0.80 8.74 6.08
N GLY A 171 -2.02 8.50 6.58
CA GLY A 171 -2.54 7.15 6.82
C GLY A 171 -1.97 6.42 8.04
N ARG A 172 -1.03 7.02 8.80
CA ARG A 172 -0.50 6.41 10.04
C ARG A 172 -1.62 6.12 11.03
N VAL A 173 -1.70 4.87 11.47
CA VAL A 173 -2.60 4.42 12.54
C VAL A 173 -1.85 4.44 13.87
N ILE A 174 -2.48 5.08 14.85
CA ILE A 174 -1.90 5.48 16.12
C ILE A 174 -2.77 4.89 17.22
N ASP A 175 -2.13 4.23 18.18
CA ASP A 175 -2.76 3.83 19.43
C ASP A 175 -2.66 5.00 20.42
N ASP A 176 -3.80 5.60 20.79
CA ASP A 176 -3.86 6.73 21.73
C ASP A 176 -3.34 6.35 23.14
N ARG A 177 -3.41 5.07 23.51
CA ARG A 177 -3.06 4.63 24.87
C ARG A 177 -1.58 4.85 25.18
N ASP A 178 -0.72 4.73 24.18
CA ASP A 178 0.73 4.86 24.31
C ASP A 178 1.39 5.74 23.22
N HIS A 179 0.59 6.35 22.35
CA HIS A 179 0.99 7.20 21.22
C HIS A 179 1.86 6.47 20.18
N LYS A 180 1.84 5.13 20.18
CA LYS A 180 2.62 4.33 19.25
C LYS A 180 1.94 4.29 17.89
N VAL A 181 2.73 4.43 16.83
CA VAL A 181 2.25 4.16 15.47
C VAL A 181 2.31 2.65 15.25
N ILE A 182 1.16 2.04 14.97
CA ILE A 182 1.04 0.58 14.78
C ILE A 182 1.13 0.16 13.31
N GLY A 183 0.91 1.09 12.39
CA GLY A 183 1.03 0.86 10.95
C GLY A 183 0.66 2.08 10.13
N ILE A 184 0.64 1.92 8.81
CA ILE A 184 0.16 2.93 7.86
C ILE A 184 -0.90 2.29 6.97
N ASN A 185 -2.13 2.78 7.03
CA ASN A 185 -3.13 2.46 6.04
C ASN A 185 -2.78 3.18 4.73
N LEU A 186 -2.34 2.41 3.72
CA LEU A 186 -2.00 2.94 2.40
C LEU A 186 -3.23 3.21 1.51
N ASN A 187 -4.42 2.80 1.96
CA ASN A 187 -5.68 2.95 1.23
C ASN A 187 -6.77 3.60 2.11
N PRO A 188 -6.60 4.88 2.52
CA PRO A 188 -7.46 5.52 3.52
C PRO A 188 -8.91 5.77 3.09
N ASN A 189 -9.24 5.51 1.82
CA ASN A 189 -10.52 5.87 1.19
C ASN A 189 -11.20 4.66 0.54
N ASN A 190 -11.15 3.47 1.16
CA ASN A 190 -12.05 2.36 0.81
C ASN A 190 -13.51 2.70 1.20
N GLU A 191 -14.04 3.82 0.69
CA GLU A 191 -15.48 4.03 0.64
C GLU A 191 -16.00 3.15 -0.51
N GLU A 192 -16.79 2.13 -0.16
CA GLU A 192 -17.63 1.43 -1.12
C GLU A 192 -18.45 2.47 -1.90
N ALA A 193 -18.13 2.66 -3.19
CA ALA A 193 -18.92 3.43 -4.13
C ALA A 193 -19.93 2.53 -4.87
#